data_AF-A0A3C1P0P6-F1
#
_entry.id   AF-A0A3C1P0P6-F1
#
_cell.length_a   1.000
_cell.length_b   1.000
_cell.length_c   1.000
_cell.angle_alpha   90.00
_cell.angle_beta   90.00
_cell.angle_gamma   90.00
#
_symmetry.space_group_name_H-M   'P 1'
#
loop_
_entity.id
_entity.type
_entity.pdbx_description
1 polymer ?
#
loop_
_entity_poly.entity_id
_entity_poly.type
_entity_poly.pdbx_seq_one_letter_code
_entity_poly.pdbx_strand_id
1 'polypeptide(L)'
;HTPLEPLLRGMDVPRHAVIVMPDHDPAQARKGLRDIHQIDLARGLACANSPTGTAVIMNDLRAHCSPSRQKVIEQAARNLAARAATPCPECRQPGWGRIDWLTGRTCAGCGGDVPFLVRGTLDGCQGCGATVETPTQTAPVSPAQCPACNP
;
A
#
# COMPACT_ATOMS: atom_id res chain seq x y z
N HIS A 1 11.50 -0.96 30.78
CA HIS A 1 10.81 -2.02 30.00
C HIS A 1 9.54 -1.46 29.40
N THR A 2 9.37 -1.51 28.07
CA THR A 2 8.10 -1.16 27.43
C THR A 2 7.04 -2.19 27.80
N PRO A 3 5.86 -1.80 28.31
CA PRO A 3 4.81 -2.74 28.66
C PRO A 3 4.29 -3.45 27.39
N LEU A 4 4.17 -4.78 27.45
CA LEU A 4 3.83 -5.61 26.30
C LEU A 4 2.36 -5.44 25.88
N GLU A 5 1.45 -5.42 26.85
CA GLU A 5 0.00 -5.40 26.57
C GLU A 5 -0.47 -4.17 25.79
N PRO A 6 -0.06 -2.92 26.12
CA PRO A 6 -0.46 -1.75 25.33
C PRO A 6 0.07 -1.81 23.90
N LEU A 7 1.31 -2.31 23.72
CA LEU A 7 1.90 -2.51 22.40
C LEU A 7 1.07 -3.50 21.57
N LEU A 8 0.77 -4.68 22.12
CA LEU A 8 0.01 -5.71 21.41
C LEU A 8 -1.43 -5.28 21.10
N ARG A 9 -2.05 -4.48 21.98
CA ARG A 9 -3.35 -3.87 21.72
C ARG A 9 -3.30 -2.90 20.54
N GLY A 10 -2.27 -2.05 20.47
CA GLY A 10 -2.04 -1.15 19.34
C GLY A 10 -1.77 -1.89 18.02
N MET A 11 -1.29 -3.13 18.10
CA MET A 11 -1.03 -4.01 16.97
C MET A 11 -2.21 -4.93 16.58
N ASP A 12 -3.39 -4.76 17.19
CA ASP A 12 -4.61 -5.57 16.95
C ASP A 12 -4.46 -7.08 17.26
N VAL A 13 -3.60 -7.45 18.21
CA VAL A 13 -3.47 -8.84 18.69
C VAL A 13 -4.71 -9.20 19.55
N PRO A 14 -5.33 -10.40 19.40
CA PRO A 14 -4.89 -11.57 18.62
C PRO A 14 -5.44 -11.64 17.19
N ARG A 15 -6.21 -10.64 16.73
CA ARG A 15 -6.82 -10.63 15.39
C ARG A 15 -5.76 -10.51 14.29
N HIS A 16 -4.73 -9.73 14.54
CA HIS A 16 -3.50 -9.67 13.77
C HIS A 16 -2.40 -10.42 14.52
N ALA A 17 -1.72 -11.35 13.86
CA ALA A 17 -0.54 -11.98 14.42
C ALA A 17 0.70 -11.07 14.38
N VAL A 18 1.71 -11.37 15.19
CA VAL A 18 3.00 -10.69 15.20
C VAL A 18 4.15 -11.61 14.82
N ILE A 19 5.25 -10.99 14.42
CA ILE A 19 6.58 -11.58 14.29
C ILE A 19 7.43 -11.04 15.42
N VAL A 20 8.17 -11.91 16.09
CA VAL A 20 9.16 -11.56 17.12
C VAL A 20 10.52 -12.09 16.68
N MET A 21 11.55 -11.24 16.72
CA MET A 21 12.91 -11.59 16.30
C MET A 21 13.96 -10.77 17.07
N PRO A 22 15.20 -11.26 17.17
CA PRO A 22 16.31 -10.41 17.60
C PRO A 22 16.57 -9.30 16.57
N ASP A 23 17.19 -8.21 17.02
CA ASP A 23 17.47 -7.00 16.23
C ASP A 23 18.47 -7.17 15.07
N HIS A 24 19.27 -8.23 15.07
CA HIS A 24 20.38 -8.42 14.15
C HIS A 24 20.24 -9.65 13.23
N ASP A 25 19.27 -10.55 13.50
CA ASP A 25 19.13 -11.80 12.75
C ASP A 25 17.65 -12.15 12.44
N PRO A 26 17.17 -11.79 11.24
CA PRO A 26 15.84 -12.16 10.77
C PRO A 26 15.59 -13.67 10.63
N ALA A 27 16.62 -14.51 10.55
CA ALA A 27 16.46 -15.96 10.43
C ALA A 27 15.87 -16.56 11.71
N GLN A 28 16.07 -15.92 12.86
CA GLN A 28 15.52 -16.33 14.15
C GLN A 28 14.08 -15.84 14.40
N ALA A 29 13.43 -15.26 13.39
CA ALA A 29 12.08 -14.74 13.51
C ALA A 29 11.04 -15.83 13.80
N ARG A 30 10.33 -15.68 14.91
CA ARG A 30 9.12 -16.45 15.25
C ARG A 30 7.91 -15.70 14.71
N LYS A 31 7.16 -16.32 13.81
CA LYS A 31 6.11 -15.67 13.02
C LYS A 31 4.73 -16.24 13.34
N GLY A 32 3.67 -15.47 13.10
CA GLY A 32 2.29 -15.94 13.29
C GLY A 32 1.85 -16.05 14.76
N LEU A 33 2.52 -15.33 15.67
CA LEU A 33 2.20 -15.37 17.09
C LEU A 33 0.96 -14.52 17.40
N ARG A 34 -0.03 -15.10 18.08
CA ARG A 34 -1.28 -14.42 18.47
C ARG A 34 -1.54 -14.46 19.97
N ASP A 35 -0.95 -15.43 20.66
CA ASP A 35 -1.10 -15.62 22.09
C ASP A 35 -0.06 -14.80 22.86
N ILE A 36 -0.50 -14.08 23.89
CA ILE A 36 0.36 -13.17 24.64
C ILE A 36 1.50 -13.90 25.35
N HIS A 37 1.27 -15.11 25.87
CA HIS A 37 2.31 -15.88 26.55
C HIS A 37 3.37 -16.37 25.56
N GLN A 38 2.95 -16.83 24.39
CA GLN A 38 3.87 -17.21 23.31
C GLN A 38 4.69 -16.02 22.80
N ILE A 39 4.07 -14.84 22.70
CA ILE A 39 4.75 -13.60 22.31
C ILE A 39 5.78 -13.21 23.37
N ASP A 40 5.43 -13.31 24.65
CA ASP A 40 6.34 -12.95 25.74
C ASP A 40 7.54 -13.91 25.83
N LEU A 41 7.30 -15.22 25.68
CA LEU A 41 8.36 -16.21 25.59
C LEU A 41 9.29 -15.96 24.39
N ALA A 42 8.71 -15.68 23.21
CA ALA A 42 9.48 -15.35 22.02
C ALA A 42 10.30 -14.07 22.20
N ARG A 43 9.76 -13.07 22.92
CA ARG A 43 10.45 -11.83 23.28
C ARG A 43 11.65 -12.09 24.17
N GLY A 44 11.48 -12.91 25.21
CA GLY A 44 12.58 -13.29 26.11
C GLY A 44 13.72 -13.99 25.36
N LEU A 45 13.38 -14.95 24.47
CA LEU A 45 14.36 -15.64 23.64
C LEU A 45 15.07 -14.69 22.66
N ALA A 46 14.33 -13.78 22.01
CA ALA A 46 14.91 -12.79 21.11
C ALA A 46 15.86 -11.82 21.85
N CYS A 47 15.49 -11.36 23.04
CA CYS A 47 16.36 -10.54 23.88
C CYS A 47 17.63 -11.30 24.29
N ALA A 48 17.52 -12.57 24.71
CA ALA A 48 18.66 -13.38 25.11
C ALA A 48 19.65 -13.65 23.97
N ASN A 49 19.14 -13.75 22.74
CA ASN A 49 19.95 -13.96 21.55
C ASN A 49 20.45 -12.66 20.90
N SER A 50 20.02 -11.48 21.38
CA SER A 50 20.41 -10.18 20.85
C SER A 50 21.65 -9.62 21.57
N PRO A 51 22.68 -9.15 20.85
CA PRO A 51 23.83 -8.46 21.46
C PRO A 51 23.43 -7.22 22.27
N THR A 52 22.31 -6.59 21.93
CA THR A 52 21.80 -5.39 22.62
C THR A 52 20.74 -5.71 23.67
N GLY A 53 20.37 -6.99 23.81
CA GLY A 53 19.29 -7.41 24.70
C GLY A 53 17.90 -6.99 24.20
N THR A 54 17.75 -6.67 22.91
CA THR A 54 16.49 -6.14 22.36
C THR A 54 15.77 -7.15 21.47
N ALA A 55 14.44 -7.04 21.45
CA ALA A 55 13.58 -7.81 20.56
C ALA A 55 12.78 -6.84 19.68
N VAL A 56 12.68 -7.17 18.40
CA VAL A 56 11.81 -6.48 17.45
C VAL A 56 10.48 -7.23 17.39
N ILE A 57 9.39 -6.50 17.61
CA ILE A 57 8.03 -7.01 17.48
C ILE A 57 7.33 -6.21 16.38
N MET A 58 6.84 -6.91 15.35
CA MET A 58 6.18 -6.27 14.21
C MET A 58 4.93 -7.04 13.77
N ASN A 59 3.99 -6.34 13.15
CA ASN A 59 2.80 -6.95 12.59
C ASN A 59 3.15 -7.95 11.49
N ASP A 60 2.57 -9.14 11.55
CA ASP A 60 2.76 -10.15 10.52
C ASP A 60 1.83 -9.86 9.33
N LEU A 61 2.36 -9.25 8.28
CA LEU A 61 1.56 -8.80 7.12
C LEU A 61 1.22 -9.92 6.12
N ARG A 62 1.48 -11.19 6.45
CA ARG A 62 1.01 -12.32 5.63
C ARG A 62 -0.51 -12.37 5.65
N ALA A 63 -1.13 -12.73 4.53
CA ALA A 63 -2.58 -12.63 4.36
C ALA A 63 -3.37 -13.36 5.47
N HIS A 64 -3.04 -14.60 5.80
CA HIS A 64 -3.70 -15.36 6.87
C HIS A 64 -3.42 -14.82 8.29
N CYS A 65 -2.46 -13.92 8.45
CA CYS A 65 -2.06 -13.30 9.71
C CYS A 65 -2.64 -11.88 9.90
N SER A 66 -3.03 -11.19 8.83
CA SER A 66 -3.39 -9.77 8.85
C SER A 66 -4.77 -9.54 8.23
N PRO A 67 -5.83 -9.29 9.04
CA PRO A 67 -7.17 -9.00 8.54
C PRO A 67 -7.23 -7.77 7.64
N SER A 68 -6.45 -6.72 7.95
CA SER A 68 -6.34 -5.53 7.10
C SER A 68 -5.72 -5.86 5.74
N ARG A 69 -4.68 -6.70 5.71
CA ARG A 69 -4.09 -7.17 4.45
C ARG A 69 -5.06 -8.01 3.63
N GLN A 70 -5.88 -8.85 4.26
CA GLN A 70 -6.89 -9.66 3.55
C GLN A 70 -7.85 -8.76 2.76
N LYS A 71 -8.35 -7.69 3.38
CA LYS A 71 -9.23 -6.72 2.70
C LYS A 71 -8.57 -6.07 1.48
N VAL A 72 -7.29 -5.69 1.61
CA VAL A 72 -6.53 -5.10 0.51
C VAL A 72 -6.30 -6.11 -0.62
N ILE A 73 -5.95 -7.35 -0.30
CA ILE A 73 -5.77 -8.44 -1.28
C ILE A 73 -7.09 -8.74 -1.98
N GLU A 74 -8.21 -8.80 -1.24
CA GLU A 74 -9.53 -9.00 -1.81
C GLU A 74 -9.87 -7.90 -2.83
N GLN A 75 -9.66 -6.64 -2.46
CA GLN A 75 -9.91 -5.52 -3.38
C GLN A 75 -8.99 -5.59 -4.61
N ALA A 76 -7.70 -5.92 -4.42
CA ALA A 76 -6.77 -6.08 -5.53
C ALA A 76 -7.19 -7.22 -6.47
N ALA A 77 -7.65 -8.35 -5.93
CA ALA A 77 -8.17 -9.47 -6.71
C ALA A 77 -9.43 -9.10 -7.49
N ARG A 78 -10.37 -8.36 -6.88
CA ARG A 78 -11.57 -7.84 -7.58
C ARG A 78 -11.18 -6.90 -8.72
N ASN A 79 -10.24 -5.98 -8.48
CA ASN A 79 -9.75 -5.06 -9.51
C ASN A 79 -9.06 -5.81 -10.66
N LEU A 80 -8.23 -6.83 -10.34
CA LEU A 80 -7.57 -7.66 -11.34
C LEU A 80 -8.60 -8.45 -12.17
N ALA A 81 -9.59 -9.05 -11.53
CA ALA A 81 -10.65 -9.78 -12.22
C ALA A 81 -11.46 -8.86 -13.16
N ALA A 82 -11.83 -7.67 -12.71
CA ALA A 82 -12.52 -6.68 -13.55
C ALA A 82 -11.66 -6.28 -14.76
N ARG A 83 -10.36 -6.05 -14.56
CA ARG A 83 -9.43 -5.71 -15.64
C ARG A 83 -9.26 -6.87 -16.63
N ALA A 84 -9.07 -8.09 -16.13
CA ALA A 84 -8.96 -9.29 -16.96
C ALA A 84 -10.24 -9.55 -17.77
N ALA A 85 -11.42 -9.21 -17.23
CA ALA A 85 -12.68 -9.33 -17.93
C ALA A 85 -12.93 -8.19 -18.96
N THR A 86 -12.10 -7.16 -18.99
CA THR A 86 -12.23 -6.04 -19.93
C THR A 86 -11.36 -6.29 -21.17
N PRO A 87 -11.96 -6.54 -22.36
CA PRO A 87 -11.20 -6.76 -23.57
C PRO A 87 -10.68 -5.43 -24.14
N CYS A 88 -9.52 -5.48 -24.79
CA CYS A 88 -9.02 -4.37 -25.58
C CYS A 88 -9.98 -4.06 -26.75
N PRO A 89 -10.33 -2.79 -27.01
CA PRO A 89 -11.19 -2.42 -28.13
C PRO A 89 -10.58 -2.74 -29.50
N GLU A 90 -9.25 -2.81 -29.60
CA GLU A 90 -8.55 -3.08 -30.86
C GLU A 90 -8.25 -4.57 -31.07
N CYS A 91 -7.52 -5.21 -30.15
CA CYS A 91 -7.08 -6.60 -30.33
C CYS A 91 -7.91 -7.64 -29.58
N ARG A 92 -8.92 -7.21 -28.80
CA ARG A 92 -9.78 -8.04 -27.94
C ARG A 92 -9.05 -8.86 -26.85
N GLN A 93 -7.74 -8.71 -26.68
CA GLN A 93 -7.04 -9.38 -25.58
C GLN A 93 -7.55 -8.86 -24.22
N PRO A 94 -7.66 -9.73 -23.21
CA PRO A 94 -8.08 -9.34 -21.87
C PRO A 94 -7.04 -8.42 -21.22
N GLY A 95 -7.48 -7.57 -20.29
CA GLY A 95 -6.58 -6.74 -19.49
C GLY A 95 -6.58 -5.25 -19.81
N TRP A 96 -7.53 -4.78 -20.64
CA TRP A 96 -7.68 -3.35 -20.91
C TRP A 96 -7.99 -2.58 -19.64
N GLY A 97 -7.34 -1.42 -19.48
CA GLY A 97 -7.63 -0.49 -18.40
C GLY A 97 -6.44 0.41 -18.11
N ARG A 98 -6.57 1.22 -17.06
CA ARG A 98 -5.59 2.25 -16.68
C ARG A 98 -4.18 1.71 -16.55
N ILE A 99 -3.27 2.34 -17.28
CA ILE A 99 -1.82 2.12 -17.23
C ILE A 99 -1.08 3.32 -16.66
N ASP A 100 -1.66 4.52 -16.73
CA ASP A 100 -1.04 5.73 -16.17
C ASP A 100 -2.07 6.80 -15.80
N TRP A 101 -1.58 7.85 -15.15
CA TRP A 101 -2.28 9.11 -14.94
C TRP A 101 -1.69 10.18 -15.85
N LEU A 102 -2.57 10.99 -16.43
CA LEU A 102 -2.17 12.17 -17.17
C LEU A 102 -2.05 13.34 -16.19
N THR A 103 -0.92 14.02 -16.16
CA THR A 103 -0.69 15.19 -15.30
C THR A 103 -0.55 16.47 -16.13
N GLY A 104 -0.54 17.61 -15.44
CA GLY A 104 -0.46 18.94 -16.03
C GLY A 104 -1.82 19.62 -16.09
N ARG A 105 -1.99 20.67 -15.28
CA ARG A 105 -3.20 21.50 -15.29
C ARG A 105 -2.87 22.98 -15.25
N THR A 106 -3.77 23.81 -15.76
CA THR A 106 -3.61 25.26 -15.78
C THR A 106 -4.25 25.90 -14.55
N CYS A 107 -3.54 26.83 -13.92
CA CYS A 107 -4.06 27.62 -12.80
C CYS A 107 -5.09 28.66 -13.25
N ALA A 108 -6.21 28.77 -12.53
CA ALA A 108 -7.25 29.77 -12.81
C ALA A 108 -6.81 31.22 -12.51
N GLY A 109 -5.83 31.41 -11.62
CA GLY A 109 -5.39 32.74 -11.17
C GLY A 109 -4.27 33.32 -12.05
N CYS A 110 -3.16 32.61 -12.15
CA CYS A 110 -1.99 33.09 -12.90
C CYS A 110 -1.89 32.54 -14.34
N GLY A 111 -2.73 31.57 -14.73
CA GLY A 111 -2.63 30.89 -16.02
C GLY A 111 -1.41 29.97 -16.17
N GLY A 112 -0.57 29.84 -15.14
CA GLY A 112 0.61 29.00 -15.16
C GLY A 112 0.31 27.50 -15.06
N ASP A 113 1.28 26.70 -15.51
CA ASP A 113 1.19 25.24 -15.46
C ASP A 113 1.44 24.69 -14.05
N VAL A 114 0.65 23.69 -13.67
CA VAL A 114 0.78 22.92 -12.44
C VAL A 114 1.02 21.46 -12.82
N PRO A 115 2.29 21.08 -13.10
CA PRO A 115 2.64 19.86 -13.83
C PRO A 115 2.33 18.55 -13.10
N PHE A 116 2.21 18.61 -11.76
CA PHE A 116 2.00 17.43 -10.92
C PHE A 116 0.51 17.14 -10.62
N LEU A 117 -0.41 18.04 -10.99
CA LEU A 117 -1.84 17.81 -10.78
C LEU A 117 -2.42 16.94 -11.91
N VAL A 118 -3.21 15.93 -11.52
CA VAL A 118 -3.84 14.98 -12.45
C VAL A 118 -4.92 15.67 -13.28
N ARG A 119 -4.86 15.51 -14.61
CA ARG A 119 -5.87 15.96 -15.58
C ARG A 119 -6.74 14.83 -16.13
N GLY A 120 -6.28 13.59 -16.06
CA GLY A 120 -6.99 12.45 -16.62
C GLY A 120 -6.28 11.11 -16.40
N THR A 121 -6.77 10.08 -17.06
CA THR A 121 -6.20 8.74 -17.06
C THR A 121 -5.73 8.34 -18.45
N LEU A 122 -4.72 7.48 -18.51
CA LEU A 122 -4.33 6.77 -19.71
C LEU A 122 -4.70 5.30 -19.54
N ASP A 123 -5.66 4.83 -20.32
CA ASP A 123 -6.00 3.41 -20.41
C ASP A 123 -5.24 2.78 -21.57
N GLY A 124 -4.90 1.49 -21.45
CA GLY A 124 -4.18 0.82 -22.53
C GLY A 124 -4.10 -0.69 -22.47
N CYS A 125 -3.60 -1.26 -23.57
CA CYS A 125 -3.40 -2.69 -23.79
C CYS A 125 -1.91 -3.03 -23.78
N GLN A 126 -1.51 -4.00 -22.95
CA GLN A 126 -0.14 -4.53 -22.93
C GLN A 126 0.19 -5.41 -24.14
N GLY A 127 -0.82 -5.95 -24.82
CA GLY A 127 -0.64 -6.86 -25.96
C GLY A 127 -0.36 -6.16 -27.28
N CYS A 128 -1.21 -5.19 -27.66
CA CYS A 128 -1.08 -4.46 -28.92
C CYS A 128 -0.55 -3.03 -28.78
N GLY A 129 -0.41 -2.51 -27.55
CA GLY A 129 0.07 -1.15 -27.30
C GLY A 129 -0.96 -0.04 -27.50
N ALA A 130 -2.20 -0.37 -27.86
CA ALA A 130 -3.29 0.61 -27.97
C ALA A 130 -3.51 1.37 -26.65
N THR A 131 -3.75 2.68 -26.74
CA THR A 131 -4.00 3.56 -25.59
C THR A 131 -5.13 4.55 -25.85
N VAL A 132 -5.80 4.98 -24.78
CA VAL A 132 -6.84 6.02 -24.80
C VAL A 132 -6.66 6.96 -23.62
N GLU A 133 -6.53 8.25 -23.91
CA GLU A 133 -6.60 9.31 -22.89
C GLU A 133 -8.06 9.60 -22.52
N THR A 134 -8.37 9.56 -21.23
CA THR A 134 -9.67 9.98 -20.69
C THR A 134 -9.46 11.16 -19.74
N PRO A 135 -9.76 12.40 -20.16
CA PRO A 135 -9.75 13.55 -19.28
C PRO A 135 -10.80 13.39 -18.17
N THR A 136 -10.38 13.55 -16.91
CA THR A 136 -11.30 13.50 -15.76
C THR A 136 -11.58 14.88 -15.17
N GLN A 137 -10.68 15.84 -15.41
CA GLN A 137 -10.81 17.21 -14.90
C GLN A 137 -10.27 18.21 -15.93
N THR A 138 -11.17 18.94 -16.57
CA THR A 138 -10.84 19.91 -17.64
C THR A 138 -10.84 21.36 -17.18
N ALA A 139 -11.50 21.66 -16.06
CA ALA A 139 -11.50 23.01 -15.50
C ALA A 139 -10.08 23.46 -15.10
N PRO A 140 -9.78 24.75 -15.03
CA PRO A 140 -8.57 25.25 -14.38
C PRO A 140 -8.54 24.89 -12.88
N VAL A 141 -7.34 24.77 -12.29
CA VAL A 141 -7.17 24.50 -10.85
C VAL A 141 -7.29 25.78 -10.03
N SER A 142 -7.76 25.66 -8.79
CA SER A 142 -7.80 26.79 -7.86
C SER A 142 -6.39 27.34 -7.60
N PRO A 143 -6.21 28.67 -7.49
CA PRO A 143 -4.94 29.27 -7.08
C PRO A 143 -4.38 28.71 -5.77
N ALA A 144 -5.25 28.22 -4.87
CA ALA A 144 -4.84 27.57 -3.62
C ALA A 144 -4.01 26.28 -3.82
N GLN A 145 -4.09 25.66 -5.01
CA GLN A 145 -3.34 24.45 -5.36
C GLN A 145 -2.14 24.74 -6.27
N CYS A 146 -1.90 26.00 -6.62
CA CYS A 146 -0.81 26.41 -7.49
C CYS A 146 0.37 26.89 -6.63
N PRO A 147 1.56 26.27 -6.69
CA PRO A 147 2.71 26.70 -5.90
C PRO A 147 3.18 28.12 -6.21
N ALA A 148 2.88 28.64 -7.41
CA ALA A 148 3.20 30.03 -7.77
C ALA A 148 2.22 31.04 -7.14
N CYS A 149 0.96 30.65 -6.91
CA CYS A 149 -0.04 31.53 -6.28
C CYS A 149 -0.17 31.31 -4.77
N ASN A 150 0.12 30.11 -4.29
CA ASN A 150 0.04 29.68 -2.90
C ASN A 150 1.31 28.85 -2.57
N PRO A 151 2.46 29.52 -2.37
CA PRO A 151 3.71 28.87 -2.00
C PRO A 151 3.70 28.26 -0.59
#